data_AF-A0A927SYE8-F1
#
_entry.id   AF-A0A927SYE8-F1
#
_cell.length_a   1.000
_cell.length_b   1.000
_cell.length_c   1.000
_cell.angle_alpha   90.00
_cell.angle_beta   90.00
_cell.angle_gamma   90.00
#
_symmetry.space_group_name_H-M   'P 1'
#
loop_
_entity.id
_entity.type
_entity.pdbx_description
1 polymer ?
#
loop_
_entity_poly.entity_id
_entity_poly.type
_entity_poly.pdbx_seq_one_letter_code
_entity_poly.pdbx_strand_id
1 'polypeptide(L)'
;MRFPKIDTDHRELKEVFDWSVVKAHEYVATDRIFPIDHTDRVAKSIPCYWAGYRTRHAFYIRDFVHQADGAWLLGLDEENYRMMEAFVRSATKERGYFALWALCFDGSPYYGDYKSDDSFVREIPSQFELVECIYKLYLKTGDKRYLSDEMFDFCTRMVTTFVETLDTDKNGVPEGLGHHESISCTYDERGDEEDAYFEAGDGIGCQYQAYLAYAGLCKARGDCRSYEIWMDKAEELKRYFNDEWSVVNGDKDSTFAHAILMKDKSKKLQGFAKETSVFMPLKLVTEAGKRTSAYLDLINAGQGTGIGFPGANSNIEGYTYYPDLYFLYNRVDDAWKWMRYIMDHRHDPHESPRQGPNCYYPELSYTFVSHVVQGLMGVSVNVPDNSITTLSKLPNDIRYLNLKEQKMGNNTVTIMHFGRQYSSLSNLEGEDITWNIQFEGIHDHIAVDIDGFDGECEVKYINGAPVTCITVTVKANHTVTAHV
;
A
#
# COMPACT_ATOMS: atom_id res chain seq x y z
N MET A 1 7.96 -18.01 16.68
CA MET A 1 7.98 -16.73 15.95
C MET A 1 8.35 -15.63 16.94
N ARG A 2 9.29 -14.75 16.62
CA ARG A 2 9.51 -13.52 17.41
C ARG A 2 8.64 -12.44 16.78
N PHE A 3 7.69 -11.90 17.54
CA PHE A 3 6.85 -10.81 17.06
C PHE A 3 7.62 -9.49 17.09
N PRO A 4 7.31 -8.53 16.18
CA PRO A 4 7.84 -7.18 16.26
C PRO A 4 7.57 -6.58 17.63
N LYS A 5 8.55 -5.83 18.15
CA LYS A 5 8.44 -5.11 19.42
C LYS A 5 8.96 -3.70 19.25
N ILE A 6 8.25 -2.75 19.83
CA ILE A 6 8.74 -1.38 19.93
C ILE A 6 9.01 -0.96 21.37
N ASP A 7 9.94 -0.03 21.51
CA ASP A 7 10.26 0.71 22.73
C ASP A 7 10.28 2.20 22.39
N THR A 8 9.54 2.99 23.16
CA THR A 8 9.30 4.41 22.88
C THR A 8 8.88 5.12 24.16
N ASP A 9 9.10 6.44 24.22
CA ASP A 9 8.56 7.26 25.28
C ASP A 9 7.07 7.61 25.11
N HIS A 10 6.47 7.27 23.97
CA HIS A 10 5.06 7.48 23.73
C HIS A 10 4.22 6.27 24.13
N ARG A 11 3.73 6.27 25.37
CA ARG A 11 3.04 5.13 26.00
C ARG A 11 1.86 4.59 25.17
N GLU A 12 0.98 5.46 24.69
CA GLU A 12 -0.23 5.01 23.98
C GLU A 12 0.09 4.33 22.65
N LEU A 13 0.99 4.92 21.84
CA LEU A 13 1.55 4.30 20.65
C LEU A 13 2.07 2.88 20.94
N LYS A 14 2.83 2.71 22.03
CA LYS A 14 3.32 1.39 22.44
C LYS A 14 2.18 0.41 22.73
N GLU A 15 1.19 0.84 23.50
CA GLU A 15 0.03 0.02 23.87
C GLU A 15 -0.78 -0.40 22.63
N VAL A 16 -1.01 0.52 21.68
CA VAL A 16 -1.74 0.23 20.44
C VAL A 16 -0.92 -0.64 19.50
N PHE A 17 0.41 -0.46 19.41
CA PHE A 17 1.26 -1.34 18.60
C PHE A 17 1.26 -2.77 19.15
N ASP A 18 1.48 -2.94 20.46
CA ASP A 18 1.45 -4.27 21.10
C ASP A 18 0.08 -4.94 20.89
N TRP A 19 -1.02 -4.18 21.01
CA TRP A 19 -2.36 -4.66 20.69
C TRP A 19 -2.49 -5.08 19.23
N SER A 20 -2.01 -4.26 18.29
CA SER A 20 -2.11 -4.51 16.85
C SER A 20 -1.41 -5.80 16.44
N VAL A 21 -0.21 -6.02 16.98
CA VAL A 21 0.57 -7.26 16.77
C VAL A 21 -0.23 -8.49 17.22
N VAL A 22 -0.74 -8.48 18.46
CA VAL A 22 -1.53 -9.61 18.98
C VAL A 22 -2.81 -9.78 18.16
N LYS A 23 -3.50 -8.68 17.87
CA LYS A 23 -4.81 -8.69 17.23
C LYS A 23 -4.74 -9.23 15.80
N ALA A 24 -3.75 -8.80 15.02
CA ALA A 24 -3.52 -9.30 13.67
C ALA A 24 -3.35 -10.83 13.67
N HIS A 25 -2.60 -11.39 14.61
CA HIS A 25 -2.43 -12.84 14.72
C HIS A 25 -3.71 -13.62 15.10
N GLU A 26 -4.69 -12.99 15.75
CA GLU A 26 -5.99 -13.63 15.99
C GLU A 26 -6.74 -13.92 14.68
N TYR A 27 -6.49 -13.11 13.64
CA TYR A 27 -7.07 -13.25 12.31
C TYR A 27 -6.35 -14.24 11.41
N VAL A 28 -5.28 -14.91 11.87
CA VAL A 28 -4.67 -15.98 11.08
C VAL A 28 -5.62 -17.17 11.04
N ALA A 29 -5.96 -17.59 9.83
CA ALA A 29 -6.91 -18.66 9.54
C ALA A 29 -6.23 -19.97 9.15
N THR A 30 -4.91 -19.99 8.96
CA THR A 30 -4.10 -21.15 8.55
C THR A 30 -4.42 -22.42 9.33
N ASP A 31 -4.58 -23.54 8.62
CA ASP A 31 -4.79 -24.88 9.16
C ASP A 31 -6.08 -25.07 10.01
N ARG A 32 -7.08 -24.21 9.82
CA ARG A 32 -8.39 -24.28 10.51
C ARG A 32 -9.47 -24.79 9.55
N ILE A 33 -10.61 -25.21 10.10
CA ILE A 33 -11.77 -25.69 9.33
C ILE A 33 -12.85 -24.62 9.39
N PHE A 34 -13.37 -24.23 8.23
CA PHE A 34 -14.43 -23.23 8.10
C PHE A 34 -15.58 -23.73 7.23
N PRO A 35 -16.82 -23.26 7.47
CA PRO A 35 -17.90 -23.36 6.50
C PRO A 35 -17.48 -22.76 5.15
N ILE A 36 -17.77 -23.48 4.06
CA ILE A 36 -17.67 -22.93 2.71
C ILE A 36 -18.96 -22.16 2.46
N ASP A 37 -18.82 -20.92 2.00
CA ASP A 37 -19.92 -19.98 1.84
C ASP A 37 -21.07 -20.56 0.99
N HIS A 38 -22.30 -20.36 1.44
CA HIS A 38 -23.52 -20.86 0.81
C HIS A 38 -23.57 -22.38 0.52
N THR A 39 -22.85 -23.20 1.29
CA THR A 39 -22.97 -24.66 1.26
C THR A 39 -23.07 -25.27 2.66
N ASP A 40 -23.55 -26.51 2.76
CA ASP A 40 -23.50 -27.30 4.01
C ASP A 40 -22.11 -27.93 4.26
N ARG A 41 -21.11 -27.60 3.44
CA ARG A 41 -19.77 -28.19 3.50
C ARG A 41 -18.83 -27.32 4.33
N VAL A 42 -17.80 -27.98 4.85
CA VAL A 42 -16.65 -27.33 5.48
C VAL A 42 -15.39 -27.71 4.71
N ALA A 43 -14.42 -26.80 4.69
CA ALA A 43 -13.10 -27.04 4.12
C ALA A 43 -12.01 -26.62 5.09
N LYS A 44 -10.85 -27.25 4.95
CA LYS A 44 -9.62 -26.79 5.59
C LYS A 44 -9.11 -25.57 4.82
N SER A 45 -8.74 -24.52 5.54
CA SER A 45 -8.17 -23.31 4.95
C SER A 45 -6.81 -23.58 4.31
N ILE A 46 -6.49 -22.82 3.26
CA ILE A 46 -5.11 -22.58 2.84
C ILE A 46 -4.42 -21.71 3.91
N PRO A 47 -3.07 -21.55 3.89
CA PRO A 47 -2.43 -20.49 4.66
C PRO A 47 -3.02 -19.14 4.26
N CYS A 48 -3.75 -18.50 5.18
CA CYS A 48 -4.40 -17.23 4.95
C CYS A 48 -4.77 -16.55 6.27
N TYR A 49 -5.26 -15.32 6.17
CA TYR A 49 -5.88 -14.57 7.26
C TYR A 49 -7.17 -13.90 6.78
N TRP A 50 -7.98 -13.42 7.72
CA TRP A 50 -9.14 -12.58 7.37
C TRP A 50 -8.67 -11.27 6.75
N ALA A 51 -9.06 -11.04 5.50
CA ALA A 51 -8.92 -9.75 4.83
C ALA A 51 -10.31 -9.30 4.37
N GLY A 52 -10.96 -8.44 5.15
CA GLY A 52 -12.37 -8.10 5.00
C GLY A 52 -13.11 -8.22 6.32
N TYR A 53 -14.44 -8.19 6.25
CA TYR A 53 -15.30 -8.33 7.41
C TYR A 53 -15.05 -9.64 8.19
N ARG A 54 -14.81 -9.53 9.51
CA ARG A 54 -14.52 -10.69 10.39
C ARG A 54 -15.62 -11.76 10.43
N THR A 55 -16.83 -11.39 10.04
CA THR A 55 -18.00 -12.27 9.99
C THR A 55 -18.12 -13.05 8.68
N ARG A 56 -17.27 -12.75 7.70
CA ARG A 56 -17.16 -13.47 6.43
C ARG A 56 -15.94 -14.37 6.51
N HIS A 57 -16.07 -15.66 6.18
CA HIS A 57 -14.94 -16.59 6.18
C HIS A 57 -14.16 -16.52 4.85
N ALA A 58 -13.69 -15.32 4.53
CA ALA A 58 -13.15 -14.98 3.22
C ALA A 58 -12.03 -13.94 3.34
N PHE A 59 -11.30 -13.79 2.24
CA PHE A 59 -10.35 -12.71 2.03
C PHE A 59 -10.62 -11.99 0.69
N TYR A 60 -10.60 -10.66 0.75
CA TYR A 60 -10.92 -9.72 -0.32
C TYR A 60 -9.64 -9.10 -0.88
N ILE A 61 -9.60 -8.81 -2.19
CA ILE A 61 -8.39 -8.28 -2.84
C ILE A 61 -7.92 -6.99 -2.15
N ARG A 62 -8.81 -5.99 -2.03
CA ARG A 62 -8.48 -4.67 -1.47
C ARG A 62 -7.91 -4.78 -0.05
N ASP A 63 -8.65 -5.42 0.84
CA ASP A 63 -8.19 -5.68 2.20
C ASP A 63 -6.85 -6.42 2.24
N PHE A 64 -6.68 -7.44 1.40
CA PHE A 64 -5.46 -8.24 1.38
C PHE A 64 -4.25 -7.38 0.99
N VAL A 65 -4.33 -6.64 -0.11
CA VAL A 65 -3.21 -5.83 -0.59
C VAL A 65 -2.85 -4.69 0.37
N HIS A 66 -3.82 -4.16 1.14
CA HIS A 66 -3.57 -3.16 2.18
C HIS A 66 -3.01 -3.75 3.48
N GLN A 67 -3.35 -5.01 3.79
CA GLN A 67 -2.85 -5.72 4.98
C GLN A 67 -1.48 -6.37 4.79
N ALA A 68 -1.10 -6.67 3.54
CA ALA A 68 0.08 -7.47 3.19
C ALA A 68 1.39 -6.97 3.82
N ASP A 69 1.58 -5.65 3.89
CA ASP A 69 2.77 -5.02 4.47
C ASP A 69 2.86 -5.24 5.99
N GLY A 70 1.73 -5.14 6.69
CA GLY A 70 1.63 -5.47 8.11
C GLY A 70 1.80 -6.97 8.35
N ALA A 71 1.18 -7.81 7.52
CA ALA A 71 1.28 -9.26 7.58
C ALA A 71 2.74 -9.74 7.40
N TRP A 72 3.50 -9.14 6.47
CA TRP A 72 4.93 -9.39 6.29
C TRP A 72 5.74 -9.05 7.55
N LEU A 73 5.51 -7.88 8.16
CA LEU A 73 6.20 -7.50 9.41
C LEU A 73 5.93 -8.48 10.57
N LEU A 74 4.79 -9.15 10.53
CA LEU A 74 4.34 -10.17 11.48
C LEU A 74 4.83 -11.59 11.12
N GLY A 75 5.57 -11.75 10.03
CA GLY A 75 6.11 -13.03 9.57
C GLY A 75 5.12 -13.94 8.86
N LEU A 76 4.01 -13.39 8.34
CA LEU A 76 2.96 -14.13 7.63
C LEU A 76 3.28 -14.25 6.12
N ASP A 77 4.53 -14.53 5.79
CA ASP A 77 5.02 -14.58 4.40
C ASP A 77 4.34 -15.68 3.59
N GLU A 78 4.09 -16.83 4.23
CA GLU A 78 3.44 -17.97 3.57
C GLU A 78 1.95 -17.71 3.34
N GLU A 79 1.25 -17.10 4.30
CA GLU A 79 -0.12 -16.65 4.15
C GLU A 79 -0.25 -15.61 3.02
N ASN A 80 0.62 -14.60 3.01
CA ASN A 80 0.67 -13.59 1.95
C ASN A 80 0.84 -14.24 0.57
N TYR A 81 1.81 -15.15 0.44
CA TYR A 81 2.07 -15.82 -0.83
C TYR A 81 0.87 -16.68 -1.28
N ARG A 82 0.26 -17.44 -0.37
CA ARG A 82 -0.84 -18.36 -0.71
C ARG A 82 -2.13 -17.63 -1.05
N MET A 83 -2.44 -16.53 -0.37
CA MET A 83 -3.56 -15.65 -0.74
C MET A 83 -3.33 -15.00 -2.11
N MET A 84 -2.12 -14.50 -2.38
CA MET A 84 -1.76 -13.94 -3.69
C MET A 84 -1.90 -14.99 -4.80
N GLU A 85 -1.37 -16.20 -4.58
CA GLU A 85 -1.47 -17.32 -5.53
C GLU A 85 -2.93 -17.69 -5.82
N ALA A 86 -3.79 -17.71 -4.80
CA ALA A 86 -5.21 -18.00 -4.99
C ALA A 86 -5.91 -16.94 -5.87
N PHE A 87 -5.61 -15.64 -5.66
CA PHE A 87 -6.14 -14.57 -6.51
C PHE A 87 -5.63 -14.69 -7.96
N VAL A 88 -4.32 -14.87 -8.15
CA VAL A 88 -3.72 -15.03 -9.49
C VAL A 88 -4.34 -16.21 -10.25
N ARG A 89 -4.52 -17.36 -9.58
CA ARG A 89 -5.18 -18.54 -10.17
C ARG A 89 -6.64 -18.32 -10.54
N SER A 90 -7.31 -17.39 -9.87
CA SER A 90 -8.71 -17.08 -10.15
C SER A 90 -8.91 -16.23 -11.41
N ALA A 91 -7.86 -15.58 -11.93
CA ALA A 91 -7.88 -14.74 -13.13
C ALA A 91 -7.88 -15.56 -14.43
N THR A 92 -9.03 -16.15 -14.77
CA THR A 92 -9.18 -17.01 -15.96
C THR A 92 -9.69 -16.26 -17.18
N LYS A 93 -9.54 -16.86 -18.36
CA LYS A 93 -10.03 -16.27 -19.62
C LYS A 93 -11.55 -16.08 -19.61
N GLU A 94 -12.27 -17.02 -19.03
CA GLU A 94 -13.73 -17.02 -18.91
C GLU A 94 -14.22 -15.81 -18.09
N ARG A 95 -13.41 -15.31 -17.16
CA ARG A 95 -13.66 -14.13 -16.33
C ARG A 95 -13.10 -12.84 -16.93
N GLY A 96 -12.70 -12.84 -18.20
CA GLY A 96 -12.00 -11.69 -18.80
C GLY A 96 -10.67 -11.37 -18.12
N TYR A 97 -10.06 -12.35 -17.45
CA TYR A 97 -8.84 -12.25 -16.65
C TYR A 97 -8.92 -11.40 -15.38
N PHE A 98 -10.12 -11.04 -14.92
CA PHE A 98 -10.27 -10.52 -13.56
C PHE A 98 -10.00 -11.63 -12.55
N ALA A 99 -9.07 -11.39 -11.63
CA ALA A 99 -9.04 -12.10 -10.36
C ALA A 99 -10.33 -11.81 -9.58
N LEU A 100 -10.87 -12.84 -8.92
CA LEU A 100 -12.09 -12.72 -8.16
C LEU A 100 -11.92 -11.78 -6.97
N TRP A 101 -12.90 -10.89 -6.77
CA TRP A 101 -12.91 -9.89 -5.69
C TRP A 101 -12.68 -10.49 -4.30
N ALA A 102 -13.28 -11.65 -4.03
CA ALA A 102 -13.17 -12.35 -2.75
C ALA A 102 -13.13 -13.87 -2.93
N LEU A 103 -12.35 -14.52 -2.07
CA LEU A 103 -12.22 -15.97 -2.01
C LEU A 103 -12.51 -16.46 -0.58
N CYS A 104 -13.14 -17.62 -0.46
CA CYS A 104 -13.24 -18.34 0.81
C CYS A 104 -11.84 -18.75 1.30
N PHE A 105 -11.71 -19.09 2.58
CA PHE A 105 -10.42 -19.52 3.15
C PHE A 105 -9.81 -20.78 2.54
N ASP A 106 -10.55 -21.58 1.79
CA ASP A 106 -10.02 -22.72 1.03
C ASP A 106 -9.58 -22.35 -0.40
N GLY A 107 -9.70 -21.08 -0.78
CA GLY A 107 -9.39 -20.56 -2.11
C GLY A 107 -10.54 -20.70 -3.12
N SER A 108 -11.71 -21.19 -2.72
CA SER A 108 -12.88 -21.24 -3.60
C SER A 108 -13.56 -19.87 -3.73
N PRO A 109 -14.31 -19.60 -4.82
CA PRO A 109 -15.04 -18.34 -4.98
C PRO A 109 -15.96 -18.03 -3.80
N TYR A 110 -15.97 -16.79 -3.32
CA TYR A 110 -16.91 -16.35 -2.29
C TYR A 110 -18.27 -16.01 -2.92
N TYR A 111 -19.33 -16.73 -2.53
CA TYR A 111 -20.63 -16.63 -3.21
C TYR A 111 -21.25 -15.23 -3.07
N GLY A 112 -20.96 -14.51 -1.99
CA GLY A 112 -21.40 -13.12 -1.82
C GLY A 112 -21.14 -12.25 -3.04
N ASP A 113 -19.95 -12.37 -3.63
CA ASP A 113 -19.43 -11.50 -4.69
C ASP A 113 -19.25 -12.21 -6.04
N TYR A 114 -19.54 -13.51 -6.11
CA TYR A 114 -19.44 -14.34 -7.32
C TYR A 114 -20.66 -15.28 -7.45
N LYS A 115 -21.44 -15.12 -8.52
CA LYS A 115 -22.56 -16.03 -8.87
C LYS A 115 -22.21 -16.97 -10.03
N SER A 116 -21.48 -16.46 -11.02
CA SER A 116 -20.96 -17.21 -12.18
C SER A 116 -19.83 -16.42 -12.85
N ASP A 117 -19.12 -17.03 -13.80
CA ASP A 117 -18.10 -16.34 -14.61
C ASP A 117 -18.67 -15.17 -15.45
N ASP A 118 -20.00 -15.04 -15.56
CA ASP A 118 -20.67 -13.90 -16.20
C ASP A 118 -21.13 -12.83 -15.20
N SER A 119 -21.27 -13.18 -13.91
CA SER A 119 -21.91 -12.35 -12.87
C SER A 119 -21.09 -12.38 -11.58
N PHE A 120 -20.17 -11.43 -11.45
CA PHE A 120 -19.31 -11.26 -10.29
C PHE A 120 -18.76 -9.83 -10.22
N VAL A 121 -18.29 -9.43 -9.03
CA VAL A 121 -17.70 -8.09 -8.80
C VAL A 121 -16.38 -7.95 -9.56
N ARG A 122 -16.24 -6.86 -10.32
CA ARG A 122 -15.03 -6.55 -11.10
C ARG A 122 -14.59 -5.12 -10.84
N GLU A 123 -13.39 -4.98 -10.29
CA GLU A 123 -12.79 -3.68 -10.00
C GLU A 123 -11.40 -3.59 -10.61
N ILE A 124 -11.24 -2.66 -11.55
CA ILE A 124 -9.98 -2.39 -12.25
C ILE A 124 -8.83 -2.06 -11.28
N PRO A 125 -8.95 -1.13 -10.31
CA PRO A 125 -7.81 -0.77 -9.44
C PRO A 125 -7.27 -1.98 -8.66
N SER A 126 -8.14 -2.90 -8.25
CA SER A 126 -7.75 -4.12 -7.52
C SER A 126 -6.81 -5.03 -8.29
N GLN A 127 -7.00 -5.13 -9.60
CA GLN A 127 -6.15 -5.96 -10.45
C GLN A 127 -4.74 -5.38 -10.56
N PHE A 128 -4.63 -4.06 -10.61
CA PHE A 128 -3.35 -3.37 -10.62
C PHE A 128 -2.64 -3.40 -9.27
N GLU A 129 -3.38 -3.27 -8.16
CA GLU A 129 -2.77 -3.41 -6.83
C GLU A 129 -2.25 -4.84 -6.56
N LEU A 130 -2.83 -5.89 -7.17
CA LEU A 130 -2.23 -7.22 -7.12
C LEU A 130 -0.84 -7.24 -7.77
N VAL A 131 -0.67 -6.58 -8.93
CA VAL A 131 0.65 -6.46 -9.61
C VAL A 131 1.65 -5.69 -8.74
N GLU A 132 1.23 -4.57 -8.16
CA GLU A 132 2.04 -3.79 -7.22
C GLU A 132 2.46 -4.64 -6.02
N CYS A 133 1.50 -5.33 -5.40
CA CYS A 133 1.69 -6.13 -4.20
C CYS A 133 2.64 -7.33 -4.45
N ILE A 134 2.56 -7.99 -5.61
CA ILE A 134 3.51 -9.05 -6.01
C ILE A 134 4.95 -8.54 -5.96
N TYR A 135 5.22 -7.38 -6.57
CA TYR A 135 6.56 -6.82 -6.57
C TYR A 135 7.00 -6.33 -5.19
N LYS A 136 6.12 -5.67 -4.43
CA LYS A 136 6.39 -5.25 -3.05
C LYS A 136 6.76 -6.43 -2.15
N LEU A 137 6.00 -7.52 -2.21
CA LEU A 137 6.27 -8.72 -1.42
C LEU A 137 7.56 -9.41 -1.87
N TYR A 138 7.88 -9.42 -3.16
CA TYR A 138 9.19 -9.87 -3.65
C TYR A 138 10.34 -9.05 -3.04
N LEU A 139 10.27 -7.72 -3.06
CA LEU A 139 11.30 -6.87 -2.46
C LEU A 139 11.44 -7.09 -0.94
N LYS A 140 10.32 -7.36 -0.26
CA LYS A 140 10.27 -7.55 1.21
C LYS A 140 10.74 -8.92 1.69
N THR A 141 10.63 -9.94 0.85
CA THR A 141 10.91 -11.34 1.24
C THR A 141 12.09 -11.94 0.50
N GLY A 142 12.42 -11.43 -0.70
CA GLY A 142 13.32 -12.09 -1.64
C GLY A 142 12.76 -13.40 -2.21
N ASP A 143 11.48 -13.71 -1.96
CA ASP A 143 10.87 -14.98 -2.34
C ASP A 143 10.68 -15.07 -3.86
N LYS A 144 11.44 -15.96 -4.48
CA LYS A 144 11.45 -16.16 -5.93
C LYS A 144 10.14 -16.73 -6.47
N ARG A 145 9.22 -17.21 -5.62
CA ARG A 145 7.91 -17.67 -6.08
C ARG A 145 7.08 -16.54 -6.70
N TYR A 146 7.28 -15.29 -6.25
CA TYR A 146 6.70 -14.09 -6.90
C TYR A 146 7.26 -13.81 -8.30
N LEU A 147 8.39 -14.43 -8.67
CA LEU A 147 8.98 -14.36 -10.01
C LEU A 147 8.65 -15.57 -10.89
N SER A 148 7.77 -16.48 -10.41
CA SER A 148 7.34 -17.64 -11.19
C SER A 148 6.64 -17.22 -12.49
N ASP A 149 6.63 -18.13 -13.47
CA ASP A 149 5.96 -17.86 -14.75
C ASP A 149 4.47 -17.56 -14.55
N GLU A 150 3.79 -18.23 -13.62
CA GLU A 150 2.37 -17.97 -13.29
C GLU A 150 2.13 -16.53 -12.80
N MET A 151 2.93 -16.06 -11.83
CA MET A 151 2.84 -14.69 -11.31
C MET A 151 3.18 -13.67 -12.39
N PHE A 152 4.26 -13.91 -13.14
CA PHE A 152 4.73 -12.99 -14.16
C PHE A 152 3.78 -12.91 -15.36
N ASP A 153 3.17 -14.02 -15.78
CA ASP A 153 2.19 -14.07 -16.87
C ASP A 153 0.91 -13.31 -16.48
N PHE A 154 0.46 -13.44 -15.22
CA PHE A 154 -0.63 -12.62 -14.69
C PHE A 154 -0.28 -11.13 -14.76
N CYS A 155 0.86 -10.72 -14.20
CA CYS A 155 1.28 -9.32 -14.23
C CYS A 155 1.40 -8.78 -15.66
N THR A 156 2.02 -9.55 -16.56
CA THR A 156 2.17 -9.21 -17.98
C THR A 156 0.80 -8.95 -18.61
N ARG A 157 -0.18 -9.83 -18.35
CA ARG A 157 -1.52 -9.71 -18.90
C ARG A 157 -2.27 -8.50 -18.37
N MET A 158 -2.14 -8.20 -17.08
CA MET A 158 -2.78 -7.05 -16.45
C MET A 158 -2.27 -5.73 -17.04
N VAL A 159 -0.97 -5.61 -17.31
CA VAL A 159 -0.40 -4.37 -17.87
C VAL A 159 -0.49 -4.27 -19.40
N THR A 160 -0.86 -5.35 -20.10
CA THR A 160 -1.01 -5.39 -21.57
C THR A 160 -2.45 -5.65 -21.99
N THR A 161 -2.84 -6.91 -22.20
CA THR A 161 -4.12 -7.32 -22.76
C THR A 161 -5.31 -6.77 -21.98
N PHE A 162 -5.23 -6.72 -20.65
CA PHE A 162 -6.30 -6.20 -19.81
C PHE A 162 -6.53 -4.70 -20.07
N VAL A 163 -5.45 -3.89 -20.11
CA VAL A 163 -5.52 -2.47 -20.47
C VAL A 163 -6.10 -2.31 -21.88
N GLU A 164 -5.53 -2.99 -22.87
CA GLU A 164 -5.95 -2.86 -24.28
C GLU A 164 -7.42 -3.23 -24.52
N THR A 165 -7.97 -4.16 -23.71
CA THR A 165 -9.35 -4.64 -23.83
C THR A 165 -10.35 -3.63 -23.26
N LEU A 166 -9.99 -2.93 -22.20
CA LEU A 166 -10.87 -2.00 -21.49
C LEU A 166 -10.66 -0.53 -21.90
N ASP A 167 -9.59 -0.21 -22.61
CA ASP A 167 -9.32 1.09 -23.22
C ASP A 167 -9.99 1.18 -24.61
N THR A 168 -11.22 1.70 -24.68
CA THR A 168 -12.00 1.79 -25.93
C THR A 168 -11.72 3.06 -26.72
N ASP A 169 -11.35 4.16 -26.04
CA ASP A 169 -11.01 5.43 -26.68
C ASP A 169 -9.53 5.58 -27.08
N LYS A 170 -8.69 4.60 -26.70
CA LYS A 170 -7.26 4.47 -27.04
C LYS A 170 -6.37 5.54 -26.40
N ASN A 171 -6.73 5.98 -25.20
CA ASN A 171 -5.93 6.89 -24.39
C ASN A 171 -4.94 6.17 -23.44
N GLY A 172 -4.99 4.85 -23.35
CA GLY A 172 -4.13 4.02 -22.50
C GLY A 172 -4.66 3.78 -21.09
N VAL A 173 -5.86 4.25 -20.76
CA VAL A 173 -6.54 4.10 -19.46
C VAL A 173 -7.73 3.14 -19.60
N PRO A 174 -7.82 2.09 -18.75
CA PRO A 174 -8.98 1.21 -18.71
C PRO A 174 -10.24 1.92 -18.24
N GLU A 175 -11.35 1.67 -18.93
CA GLU A 175 -12.63 2.30 -18.68
C GLU A 175 -13.55 1.43 -17.81
N GLY A 176 -14.36 2.08 -16.97
CA GLY A 176 -15.48 1.47 -16.28
C GLY A 176 -16.67 1.25 -17.22
N LEU A 177 -17.46 0.20 -16.94
CA LEU A 177 -18.72 -0.10 -17.62
C LEU A 177 -19.95 0.00 -16.70
N GLY A 178 -19.76 0.36 -15.43
CA GLY A 178 -20.82 0.71 -14.47
C GLY A 178 -20.34 0.57 -13.03
N HIS A 179 -21.25 0.20 -12.10
CA HIS A 179 -20.93 -0.09 -10.70
C HIS A 179 -20.96 -1.59 -10.35
N HIS A 180 -20.27 -1.93 -9.24
CA HIS A 180 -20.27 -3.19 -8.47
C HIS A 180 -20.37 -4.51 -9.25
N GLU A 181 -21.57 -4.88 -9.74
CA GLU A 181 -21.79 -6.12 -10.52
C GLU A 181 -21.41 -6.00 -12.01
N SER A 182 -21.06 -4.80 -12.48
CA SER A 182 -20.50 -4.54 -13.83
C SER A 182 -18.96 -4.47 -13.78
N ILE A 183 -18.31 -3.49 -14.41
CA ILE A 183 -16.86 -3.25 -14.30
C ILE A 183 -16.68 -1.84 -13.72
N SER A 184 -16.19 -1.74 -12.48
CA SER A 184 -15.86 -0.46 -11.85
C SER A 184 -14.42 -0.06 -12.15
N CYS A 185 -14.20 1.23 -12.46
CA CYS A 185 -12.87 1.82 -12.58
C CYS A 185 -12.33 2.41 -11.27
N THR A 186 -13.09 2.31 -10.17
CA THR A 186 -12.76 2.90 -8.86
C THR A 186 -13.09 1.97 -7.69
N TYR A 187 -12.44 2.19 -6.55
CA TYR A 187 -12.82 1.66 -5.25
C TYR A 187 -13.93 2.45 -4.54
N ASP A 188 -14.32 3.64 -5.02
CA ASP A 188 -15.43 4.38 -4.44
C ASP A 188 -16.77 3.71 -4.82
N GLU A 189 -17.12 2.67 -4.05
CA GLU A 189 -18.34 1.88 -4.21
C GLU A 189 -19.61 2.63 -3.75
N ARG A 190 -19.50 3.85 -3.22
CA ARG A 190 -20.58 4.52 -2.46
C ARG A 190 -21.35 5.58 -3.26
N GLY A 191 -21.46 5.40 -4.58
CA GLY A 191 -22.22 6.27 -5.48
C GLY A 191 -23.47 5.59 -6.06
N ASP A 192 -24.45 6.40 -6.49
CA ASP A 192 -25.60 5.89 -7.26
C ASP A 192 -25.18 5.44 -8.67
N GLU A 193 -25.95 4.55 -9.29
CA GLU A 193 -25.65 4.07 -10.66
C GLU A 193 -25.52 5.21 -11.69
N GLU A 194 -26.29 6.29 -11.50
CA GLU A 194 -26.28 7.47 -12.35
C GLU A 194 -24.98 8.29 -12.26
N ASP A 195 -24.14 8.02 -11.25
CA ASP A 195 -22.86 8.68 -11.00
C ASP A 195 -21.67 7.75 -11.22
N ALA A 196 -21.86 6.65 -11.97
CA ALA A 196 -20.76 5.80 -12.43
C ALA A 196 -19.67 6.59 -13.16
N TYR A 197 -18.42 6.19 -12.94
CA TYR A 197 -17.27 6.80 -13.59
C TYR A 197 -16.86 6.02 -14.82
N PHE A 198 -16.58 6.75 -15.89
CA PHE A 198 -15.95 6.23 -17.09
C PHE A 198 -14.48 5.91 -16.81
N GLU A 199 -13.79 6.82 -16.12
CA GLU A 199 -12.41 6.68 -15.67
C GLU A 199 -12.27 7.37 -14.32
N ALA A 200 -11.37 6.88 -13.49
CA ALA A 200 -11.16 7.40 -12.15
C ALA A 200 -9.68 7.49 -11.80
N GLY A 201 -9.34 8.49 -10.99
CA GLY A 201 -7.96 8.83 -10.65
C GLY A 201 -7.26 7.76 -9.81
N ASP A 202 -8.01 7.05 -8.97
CA ASP A 202 -7.51 5.89 -8.23
C ASP A 202 -7.15 4.73 -9.15
N GLY A 203 -7.99 4.43 -10.15
CA GLY A 203 -7.70 3.46 -11.21
C GLY A 203 -6.40 3.77 -11.95
N ILE A 204 -6.22 5.02 -12.39
CA ILE A 204 -5.00 5.47 -13.07
C ILE A 204 -3.78 5.42 -12.14
N GLY A 205 -3.96 5.83 -10.87
CA GLY A 205 -2.91 5.75 -9.86
C GLY A 205 -2.42 4.31 -9.65
N CYS A 206 -3.34 3.35 -9.49
CA CYS A 206 -3.01 1.94 -9.37
C CYS A 206 -2.33 1.40 -10.64
N GLN A 207 -2.80 1.77 -11.83
CA GLN A 207 -2.18 1.39 -13.10
C GLN A 207 -0.73 1.88 -13.20
N TYR A 208 -0.46 3.12 -12.80
CA TYR A 208 0.89 3.68 -12.75
C TYR A 208 1.82 2.84 -11.85
N GLN A 209 1.37 2.48 -10.65
CA GLN A 209 2.16 1.60 -9.76
C GLN A 209 2.34 0.19 -10.32
N ALA A 210 1.34 -0.35 -11.02
CA ALA A 210 1.46 -1.63 -11.70
C ALA A 210 2.53 -1.61 -12.82
N TYR A 211 2.65 -0.51 -13.57
CA TYR A 211 3.70 -0.38 -14.59
C TYR A 211 5.11 -0.33 -13.96
N LEU A 212 5.28 0.44 -12.88
CA LEU A 212 6.55 0.47 -12.13
C LEU A 212 6.90 -0.90 -11.55
N ALA A 213 5.92 -1.58 -10.95
CA ALA A 213 6.09 -2.91 -10.38
C ALA A 213 6.45 -3.94 -11.46
N TYR A 214 5.78 -3.91 -12.61
CA TYR A 214 6.07 -4.81 -13.71
C TYR A 214 7.47 -4.57 -14.31
N ALA A 215 7.90 -3.31 -14.45
CA ALA A 215 9.28 -2.99 -14.81
C ALA A 215 10.26 -3.62 -13.81
N GLY A 216 10.01 -3.44 -12.51
CA GLY A 216 10.79 -4.04 -11.43
C GLY A 216 10.88 -5.57 -11.50
N LEU A 217 9.76 -6.24 -11.81
CA LEU A 217 9.71 -7.69 -12.02
C LEU A 217 10.50 -8.12 -13.26
N CYS A 218 10.44 -7.36 -14.37
CA CYS A 218 11.27 -7.62 -15.55
C CYS A 218 12.76 -7.58 -15.19
N LYS A 219 13.20 -6.53 -14.47
CA LYS A 219 14.57 -6.39 -13.99
C LYS A 219 14.98 -7.54 -13.07
N ALA A 220 14.09 -7.94 -12.14
CA ALA A 220 14.34 -9.07 -11.23
C ALA A 220 14.48 -10.42 -11.96
N ARG A 221 13.83 -10.58 -13.13
CA ARG A 221 14.02 -11.73 -14.04
C ARG A 221 15.21 -11.58 -15.00
N GLY A 222 15.98 -10.49 -14.91
CA GLY A 222 17.14 -10.20 -15.75
C GLY A 222 16.81 -9.56 -17.10
N ASP A 223 15.57 -9.14 -17.34
CA ASP A 223 15.16 -8.44 -18.55
C ASP A 223 15.25 -6.91 -18.37
N CYS A 224 16.47 -6.39 -18.45
CA CYS A 224 16.73 -4.95 -18.34
C CYS A 224 16.13 -4.16 -19.51
N ARG A 225 15.89 -4.78 -20.68
CA ARG A 225 15.30 -4.06 -21.81
C ARG A 225 13.82 -3.77 -21.54
N SER A 226 13.07 -4.78 -21.09
CA SER A 226 11.67 -4.59 -20.72
C SER A 226 11.53 -3.66 -19.51
N TYR A 227 12.47 -3.69 -18.57
CA TYR A 227 12.52 -2.71 -17.48
C TYR A 227 12.46 -1.26 -18.01
N GLU A 228 13.38 -0.86 -18.89
CA GLU A 228 13.40 0.51 -19.43
C GLU A 228 12.11 0.86 -20.18
N ILE A 229 11.60 -0.07 -21.01
CA ILE A 229 10.34 0.14 -21.76
C ILE A 229 9.16 0.42 -20.83
N TRP A 230 9.05 -0.31 -19.72
CA TRP A 230 7.93 -0.16 -18.79
C TRP A 230 8.11 1.03 -17.85
N MET A 231 9.35 1.42 -17.53
CA MET A 231 9.62 2.69 -16.88
C MET A 231 9.18 3.87 -17.76
N ASP A 232 9.48 3.83 -19.07
CA ASP A 232 9.05 4.85 -20.02
C ASP A 232 7.51 4.94 -20.10
N LYS A 233 6.82 3.79 -20.13
CA LYS A 233 5.34 3.75 -20.12
C LYS A 233 4.74 4.30 -18.82
N ALA A 234 5.34 4.00 -17.66
CA ALA A 234 4.90 4.55 -16.38
C ALA A 234 5.03 6.08 -16.39
N GLU A 235 6.16 6.60 -16.87
CA GLU A 235 6.40 8.03 -17.01
C GLU A 235 5.45 8.68 -18.02
N GLU A 236 5.16 8.03 -19.15
CA GLU A 236 4.15 8.48 -20.12
C GLU A 236 2.76 8.61 -19.48
N LEU A 237 2.31 7.60 -18.73
CA LEU A 237 1.03 7.64 -18.03
C LEU A 237 0.99 8.74 -16.97
N LYS A 238 2.09 8.92 -16.23
CA LYS A 238 2.22 10.00 -15.23
C LYS A 238 2.13 11.37 -15.88
N ARG A 239 2.82 11.60 -17.01
CA ARG A 239 2.73 12.85 -17.77
C ARG A 239 1.31 13.07 -18.29
N TYR A 240 0.71 12.06 -18.93
CA TYR A 240 -0.67 12.13 -19.43
C TYR A 240 -1.65 12.51 -18.30
N PHE A 241 -1.51 11.86 -17.13
CA PHE A 241 -2.32 12.18 -15.96
C PHE A 241 -2.18 13.65 -15.56
N ASN A 242 -0.95 14.16 -15.41
CA ASN A 242 -0.71 15.51 -14.90
C ASN A 242 -0.99 16.62 -15.91
N ASP A 243 -0.74 16.38 -17.20
CA ASP A 243 -0.80 17.41 -18.25
C ASP A 243 -2.10 17.44 -19.03
N GLU A 244 -2.85 16.33 -19.06
CA GLU A 244 -4.03 16.18 -19.92
C GLU A 244 -5.24 15.66 -19.14
N TRP A 245 -5.17 14.44 -18.60
CA TRP A 245 -6.32 13.77 -18.01
C TRP A 245 -6.89 14.52 -16.80
N SER A 246 -6.03 14.90 -15.85
CA SER A 246 -6.46 15.59 -14.63
C SER A 246 -6.73 17.09 -14.82
N VAL A 247 -6.44 17.64 -16.00
CA VAL A 247 -6.58 19.09 -16.28
C VAL A 247 -8.00 19.40 -16.71
N VAL A 248 -8.63 20.34 -16.01
CA VAL A 248 -10.03 20.74 -16.25
C VAL A 248 -10.07 22.10 -16.93
N ASN A 249 -10.84 22.21 -18.02
CA ASN A 249 -10.99 23.43 -18.82
C ASN A 249 -9.66 24.06 -19.29
N GLY A 250 -8.60 23.25 -19.42
CA GLY A 250 -7.26 23.71 -19.79
C GLY A 250 -6.49 24.44 -18.67
N ASP A 251 -7.03 24.52 -17.46
CA ASP A 251 -6.39 25.18 -16.32
C ASP A 251 -5.46 24.20 -15.58
N LYS A 252 -4.16 24.29 -15.87
CA LYS A 252 -3.11 23.48 -15.24
C LYS A 252 -2.84 23.89 -13.77
N ASP A 253 -3.30 25.06 -13.35
CA ASP A 253 -3.16 25.54 -11.97
C ASP A 253 -4.35 25.12 -11.09
N SER A 254 -5.44 24.62 -11.69
CA SER A 254 -6.58 24.06 -10.97
C SER A 254 -6.24 22.75 -10.24
N THR A 255 -7.10 22.34 -9.30
CA THR A 255 -6.96 21.04 -8.63
C THR A 255 -7.08 19.88 -9.62
N PHE A 256 -6.62 18.68 -9.24
CA PHE A 256 -6.76 17.51 -10.09
C PHE A 256 -8.24 17.15 -10.28
N ALA A 257 -8.63 16.81 -11.51
CA ALA A 257 -9.82 16.00 -11.70
C ALA A 257 -9.61 14.65 -10.99
N HIS A 258 -10.66 14.13 -10.34
CA HIS A 258 -10.62 12.83 -9.67
C HIS A 258 -11.40 11.75 -10.44
N ALA A 259 -12.30 12.12 -11.34
CA ALA A 259 -13.04 11.18 -12.18
C ALA A 259 -13.61 11.84 -13.46
N ILE A 260 -13.96 11.01 -14.43
CA ILE A 260 -14.77 11.35 -15.61
C ILE A 260 -16.12 10.63 -15.49
N LEU A 261 -17.23 11.34 -15.71
CA LEU A 261 -18.56 10.74 -15.61
C LEU A 261 -18.88 9.83 -16.81
N MET A 262 -19.50 8.69 -16.54
CA MET A 262 -19.97 7.76 -17.57
C MET A 262 -21.07 8.36 -18.45
N LYS A 263 -22.01 9.09 -17.85
CA LYS A 263 -23.13 9.74 -18.56
C LYS A 263 -22.71 10.92 -19.45
N ASP A 264 -21.56 11.51 -19.18
CA ASP A 264 -20.98 12.61 -19.94
C ASP A 264 -19.45 12.52 -19.88
N LYS A 265 -18.89 11.81 -20.85
CA LYS A 265 -17.44 11.57 -20.96
C LYS A 265 -16.61 12.85 -21.17
N SER A 266 -17.25 13.99 -21.43
CA SER A 266 -16.56 15.30 -21.51
C SER A 266 -16.42 15.97 -20.14
N LYS A 267 -17.16 15.49 -19.13
CA LYS A 267 -17.23 16.10 -17.80
C LYS A 267 -16.26 15.47 -16.82
N LYS A 268 -15.20 16.22 -16.51
CA LYS A 268 -14.24 15.96 -15.43
C LYS A 268 -14.75 16.51 -14.10
N LEU A 269 -14.68 15.70 -13.04
CA LEU A 269 -15.07 16.09 -11.68
C LEU A 269 -13.85 16.56 -10.88
N GLN A 270 -14.00 17.68 -10.15
CA GLN A 270 -12.98 18.23 -9.26
C GLN A 270 -13.51 18.31 -7.83
N GLY A 271 -12.57 18.37 -6.88
CA GLY A 271 -12.86 18.44 -5.46
C GLY A 271 -12.35 17.21 -4.73
N PHE A 272 -12.85 17.03 -3.52
CA PHE A 272 -12.56 15.85 -2.71
C PHE A 272 -13.67 14.82 -2.88
N ALA A 273 -13.28 13.58 -3.17
CA ALA A 273 -14.13 12.41 -3.35
C ALA A 273 -13.37 11.13 -2.97
N LYS A 274 -13.22 10.90 -1.66
CA LYS A 274 -12.73 9.64 -1.06
C LYS A 274 -11.58 8.98 -1.84
N GLU A 275 -11.69 7.70 -2.21
CA GLU A 275 -10.64 6.90 -2.85
C GLU A 275 -10.19 7.52 -4.17
N THR A 276 -11.11 7.98 -5.04
CA THR A 276 -10.77 8.63 -6.32
C THR A 276 -9.88 9.86 -6.17
N SER A 277 -9.91 10.50 -4.99
CA SER A 277 -9.05 11.63 -4.65
C SER A 277 -7.77 11.20 -3.92
N VAL A 278 -7.89 10.29 -2.95
CA VAL A 278 -6.79 9.87 -2.06
C VAL A 278 -5.74 9.05 -2.81
N PHE A 279 -6.17 8.16 -3.70
CA PHE A 279 -5.27 7.20 -4.33
C PHE A 279 -4.36 7.84 -5.37
N MET A 280 -4.74 8.97 -5.98
CA MET A 280 -3.89 9.67 -6.95
C MET A 280 -2.52 10.06 -6.33
N PRO A 281 -2.45 10.83 -5.23
CA PRO A 281 -1.18 11.11 -4.58
C PRO A 281 -0.63 9.92 -3.79
N LEU A 282 -1.47 9.03 -3.23
CA LEU A 282 -1.00 7.83 -2.50
C LEU A 282 -0.22 6.87 -3.43
N LYS A 283 -0.67 6.74 -4.67
CA LYS A 283 -0.01 5.96 -5.73
C LYS A 283 1.03 6.78 -6.49
N LEU A 284 1.34 8.00 -6.06
CA LEU A 284 2.41 8.84 -6.61
C LEU A 284 2.28 9.15 -8.11
N VAL A 285 1.08 9.09 -8.69
CA VAL A 285 0.87 9.49 -10.09
C VAL A 285 0.83 11.03 -10.22
N THR A 286 0.45 11.74 -9.16
CA THR A 286 0.52 13.21 -9.12
C THR A 286 1.95 13.70 -9.07
N GLU A 287 2.30 14.73 -9.84
CA GLU A 287 3.64 15.29 -9.80
C GLU A 287 3.94 16.06 -8.51
N ALA A 288 5.15 15.91 -7.98
CA ALA A 288 5.54 16.63 -6.79
C ALA A 288 5.59 18.14 -7.06
N GLY A 289 5.07 18.94 -6.12
CA GLY A 289 5.07 20.40 -6.23
C GLY A 289 3.78 21.03 -5.73
N LYS A 290 3.59 22.31 -6.07
CA LYS A 290 2.52 23.15 -5.52
C LYS A 290 1.11 22.58 -5.72
N ARG A 291 0.84 22.00 -6.90
CA ARG A 291 -0.48 21.41 -7.23
C ARG A 291 -0.81 20.24 -6.30
N THR A 292 0.14 19.33 -6.12
CA THR A 292 0.00 18.19 -5.19
C THR A 292 -0.04 18.63 -3.74
N SER A 293 0.80 19.58 -3.32
CA SER A 293 0.72 20.12 -1.96
C SER A 293 -0.65 20.72 -1.64
N ALA A 294 -1.21 21.53 -2.55
CA ALA A 294 -2.55 22.09 -2.40
C ALA A 294 -3.65 21.01 -2.43
N TYR A 295 -3.45 19.96 -3.23
CA TYR A 295 -4.39 18.84 -3.29
C TYR A 295 -4.39 17.99 -2.01
N LEU A 296 -3.22 17.77 -1.39
CA LEU A 296 -3.10 17.15 -0.07
C LEU A 296 -3.83 17.97 1.01
N ASP A 297 -3.73 19.31 0.96
CA ASP A 297 -4.48 20.18 1.87
C ASP A 297 -6.00 20.05 1.67
N LEU A 298 -6.44 19.96 0.41
CA LEU A 298 -7.84 19.72 0.05
C LEU A 298 -8.34 18.37 0.56
N ILE A 299 -7.55 17.30 0.42
CA ILE A 299 -7.88 15.97 0.96
C ILE A 299 -8.03 16.03 2.49
N ASN A 300 -7.07 16.66 3.18
CA ASN A 300 -7.11 16.81 4.64
C ASN A 300 -8.33 17.58 5.11
N ALA A 301 -8.67 18.66 4.40
CA ALA A 301 -9.84 19.48 4.67
C ALA A 301 -11.16 18.74 4.39
N GLY A 302 -11.20 17.91 3.34
CA GLY A 302 -12.35 17.11 2.94
C GLY A 302 -12.77 16.08 4.00
N GLN A 303 -11.81 15.56 4.78
CA GLN A 303 -12.12 14.70 5.92
C GLN A 303 -12.60 15.48 7.17
N GLY A 304 -12.30 16.77 7.27
CA GLY A 304 -12.72 17.61 8.38
C GLY A 304 -12.39 17.03 9.76
N THR A 305 -13.43 16.75 10.55
CA THR A 305 -13.33 16.18 11.90
C THR A 305 -13.43 14.65 11.93
N GLY A 306 -13.41 13.99 10.77
CA GLY A 306 -13.53 12.54 10.65
C GLY A 306 -14.97 12.06 10.40
N ILE A 307 -15.26 10.82 10.81
CA ILE A 307 -16.53 10.12 10.54
C ILE A 307 -17.72 11.00 10.98
N GLY A 308 -18.65 11.22 10.05
CA GLY A 308 -19.82 12.09 10.25
C GLY A 308 -19.64 13.53 9.75
N PHE A 309 -18.42 13.95 9.38
CA PHE A 309 -18.21 15.20 8.66
C PHE A 309 -18.76 15.09 7.22
N PRO A 310 -19.48 16.11 6.69
CA PRO A 310 -20.05 16.04 5.34
C PRO A 310 -18.99 15.76 4.27
N GLY A 311 -19.17 14.65 3.53
CA GLY A 311 -18.25 14.24 2.45
C GLY A 311 -17.04 13.43 2.90
N ALA A 312 -16.78 13.30 4.21
CA ALA A 312 -15.70 12.47 4.73
C ALA A 312 -16.01 10.98 4.59
N ASN A 313 -14.98 10.13 4.76
CA ASN A 313 -15.19 8.69 4.81
C ASN A 313 -16.07 8.35 6.03
N SER A 314 -17.07 7.51 5.83
CA SER A 314 -17.98 7.09 6.91
C SER A 314 -17.60 5.76 7.55
N ASN A 315 -16.61 5.06 6.98
CA ASN A 315 -16.00 3.86 7.54
C ASN A 315 -14.60 4.18 8.07
N ILE A 316 -14.09 3.36 8.99
CA ILE A 316 -12.72 3.52 9.51
C ILE A 316 -11.65 3.04 8.51
N GLU A 317 -12.01 2.09 7.62
CA GLU A 317 -11.18 1.58 6.52
C GLU A 317 -10.62 2.73 5.69
N GLY A 318 -11.46 3.67 5.25
CA GLY A 318 -11.02 4.82 4.47
C GLY A 318 -10.01 5.74 5.18
N TYR A 319 -9.86 5.63 6.51
CA TYR A 319 -8.87 6.39 7.25
C TYR A 319 -7.50 5.75 7.30
N THR A 320 -7.38 4.44 7.06
CA THR A 320 -6.09 3.72 7.08
C THR A 320 -5.16 4.20 5.96
N TYR A 321 -5.70 4.82 4.91
CA TYR A 321 -4.93 5.35 3.78
C TYR A 321 -4.17 6.65 4.12
N TYR A 322 -4.67 7.47 5.05
CA TYR A 322 -4.12 8.80 5.28
C TYR A 322 -2.72 8.80 5.90
N PRO A 323 -2.41 7.97 6.91
CA PRO A 323 -1.04 7.87 7.42
C PRO A 323 -0.04 7.60 6.30
N ASP A 324 -0.28 6.57 5.49
CA ASP A 324 0.59 6.20 4.37
C ASP A 324 0.72 7.34 3.34
N LEU A 325 -0.41 7.95 2.96
CA LEU A 325 -0.44 9.10 2.05
C LEU A 325 0.47 10.23 2.55
N TYR A 326 0.27 10.72 3.77
CA TYR A 326 0.99 11.90 4.26
C TYR A 326 2.45 11.60 4.56
N PHE A 327 2.79 10.38 5.00
CA PHE A 327 4.18 9.98 5.14
C PHE A 327 4.92 9.98 3.81
N LEU A 328 4.30 9.63 2.68
CA LEU A 328 4.95 9.69 1.36
C LEU A 328 5.43 11.10 1.01
N TYR A 329 4.71 12.14 1.42
CA TYR A 329 5.04 13.55 1.14
C TYR A 329 5.73 14.26 2.30
N ASN A 330 6.22 13.49 3.27
CA ASN A 330 6.89 14.01 4.47
C ASN A 330 6.04 15.02 5.28
N ARG A 331 4.71 14.89 5.20
CA ARG A 331 3.72 15.69 5.95
C ARG A 331 3.47 15.03 7.31
N VAL A 332 4.52 14.97 8.13
CA VAL A 332 4.57 14.19 9.39
C VAL A 332 3.41 14.52 10.34
N ASP A 333 3.07 15.81 10.50
CA ASP A 333 2.00 16.23 11.40
C ASP A 333 0.60 15.77 10.93
N ASP A 334 0.36 15.77 9.61
CA ASP A 334 -0.89 15.30 9.03
C ASP A 334 -1.01 13.77 9.13
N ALA A 335 0.09 13.05 8.85
CA ALA A 335 0.14 11.60 9.04
C ALA A 335 -0.16 11.23 10.50
N TRP A 336 0.50 11.92 11.44
CA TRP A 336 0.34 11.69 12.87
C TRP A 336 -1.05 12.07 13.39
N LYS A 337 -1.66 13.15 12.86
CA LYS A 337 -3.07 13.48 13.11
C LYS A 337 -3.98 12.28 12.79
N TRP A 338 -3.85 11.67 11.61
CA TRP A 338 -4.73 10.58 11.20
C TRP A 338 -4.41 9.25 11.89
N MET A 339 -3.14 8.98 12.23
CA MET A 339 -2.81 7.85 13.10
C MET A 339 -3.48 7.96 14.47
N ARG A 340 -3.41 9.13 15.11
CA ARG A 340 -4.11 9.37 16.39
C ARG A 340 -5.62 9.24 16.23
N TYR A 341 -6.19 9.76 15.13
CA TYR A 341 -7.60 9.59 14.85
C TYR A 341 -8.01 8.11 14.85
N ILE A 342 -7.26 7.25 14.16
CA ILE A 342 -7.48 5.79 14.15
C ILE A 342 -7.34 5.20 15.55
N MET A 343 -6.31 5.60 16.30
CA MET A 343 -6.10 5.14 17.69
C MET A 343 -7.31 5.49 18.57
N ASP A 344 -7.76 6.73 18.53
CA ASP A 344 -8.84 7.27 19.37
C ASP A 344 -10.19 6.61 19.06
N HIS A 345 -10.47 6.36 17.77
CA HIS A 345 -11.78 5.87 17.31
C HIS A 345 -11.82 4.34 17.12
N ARG A 346 -10.76 3.61 17.53
CA ARG A 346 -10.71 2.14 17.40
C ARG A 346 -11.80 1.43 18.20
N HIS A 347 -12.28 2.02 19.29
CA HIS A 347 -13.32 1.40 20.12
C HIS A 347 -14.74 1.86 19.78
N ASP A 348 -14.88 2.78 18.83
CA ASP A 348 -16.18 3.24 18.37
C ASP A 348 -16.89 2.16 17.55
N PRO A 349 -18.24 2.19 17.48
CA PRO A 349 -18.99 1.25 16.67
C PRO A 349 -18.56 1.29 15.19
N HIS A 350 -18.32 0.13 14.62
CA HIS A 350 -18.11 -0.01 13.18
C HIS A 350 -19.44 0.18 12.43
N GLU A 351 -19.37 0.72 11.20
CA GLU A 351 -20.56 1.01 10.37
C GLU A 351 -21.43 -0.23 10.12
N SER A 352 -20.81 -1.41 10.07
CA SER A 352 -21.47 -2.71 10.06
C SER A 352 -21.60 -3.20 11.51
N PRO A 353 -22.80 -3.21 12.12
CA PRO A 353 -22.98 -3.56 13.53
C PRO A 353 -22.54 -4.98 13.88
N ARG A 354 -22.51 -5.88 12.88
CA ARG A 354 -22.05 -7.27 13.05
C ARG A 354 -20.54 -7.36 13.31
N GLN A 355 -19.76 -6.35 12.90
CA GLN A 355 -18.35 -6.26 13.25
C GLN A 355 -18.16 -5.97 14.74
N GLY A 356 -19.04 -5.19 15.37
CA GLY A 356 -18.80 -4.63 16.70
C GLY A 356 -17.98 -3.34 16.60
N PRO A 357 -17.03 -3.08 17.51
CA PRO A 357 -16.13 -1.92 17.41
C PRO A 357 -15.20 -1.96 16.20
N ASN A 358 -14.70 -0.80 15.78
CA ASN A 358 -13.74 -0.62 14.68
C ASN A 358 -12.49 -1.50 14.82
N CYS A 359 -12.00 -1.71 16.04
CA CYS A 359 -10.83 -2.54 16.36
C CYS A 359 -11.03 -4.03 16.04
N TYR A 360 -12.23 -4.44 15.64
CA TYR A 360 -12.50 -5.77 15.11
C TYR A 360 -12.48 -5.88 13.59
N TYR A 361 -12.33 -4.77 12.87
CA TYR A 361 -12.01 -4.78 11.45
C TYR A 361 -10.53 -5.18 11.27
N PRO A 362 -10.22 -6.29 10.57
CA PRO A 362 -8.85 -6.84 10.52
C PRO A 362 -7.80 -5.84 10.05
N GLU A 363 -8.13 -5.05 9.03
CA GLU A 363 -7.20 -4.10 8.40
C GLU A 363 -6.54 -3.14 9.38
N LEU A 364 -7.27 -2.68 10.40
CA LEU A 364 -6.73 -1.74 11.40
C LEU A 364 -5.49 -2.30 12.10
N SER A 365 -5.50 -3.58 12.46
CA SER A 365 -4.39 -4.19 13.18
C SER A 365 -3.16 -4.39 12.30
N TYR A 366 -3.35 -4.75 11.03
CA TYR A 366 -2.24 -4.92 10.09
C TYR A 366 -1.65 -3.58 9.65
N THR A 367 -2.50 -2.64 9.23
CA THR A 367 -2.06 -1.32 8.75
C THR A 367 -1.41 -0.50 9.86
N PHE A 368 -1.87 -0.60 11.11
CA PHE A 368 -1.19 0.11 12.20
C PHE A 368 0.25 -0.38 12.41
N VAL A 369 0.52 -1.68 12.24
CA VAL A 369 1.89 -2.22 12.31
C VAL A 369 2.76 -1.62 11.19
N SER A 370 2.26 -1.56 9.96
CA SER A 370 3.01 -0.94 8.85
C SER A 370 3.13 0.58 8.98
N HIS A 371 2.12 1.29 9.48
CA HIS A 371 2.17 2.73 9.75
C HIS A 371 3.26 3.08 10.75
N VAL A 372 3.48 2.24 11.77
CA VAL A 372 4.56 2.46 12.73
C VAL A 372 5.93 2.19 12.10
N VAL A 373 6.11 1.04 11.44
CA VAL A 373 7.44 0.63 10.96
C VAL A 373 7.82 1.31 9.65
N GLN A 374 6.94 1.30 8.65
CA GLN A 374 7.21 1.86 7.32
C GLN A 374 6.83 3.35 7.23
N GLY A 375 5.83 3.79 8.01
CA GLY A 375 5.43 5.20 8.11
C GLY A 375 6.32 5.99 9.08
N LEU A 376 6.06 5.92 10.39
CA LEU A 376 6.73 6.70 11.44
C LEU A 376 8.25 6.50 11.46
N MET A 377 8.71 5.25 11.39
CA MET A 377 10.15 4.97 11.36
C MET A 377 10.76 5.10 9.96
N GLY A 378 9.94 5.21 8.92
CA GLY A 378 10.38 5.31 7.52
C GLY A 378 11.32 4.19 7.10
N VAL A 379 11.06 2.97 7.58
CA VAL A 379 11.88 1.80 7.24
C VAL A 379 11.34 1.15 5.97
N SER A 380 12.21 1.02 4.97
CA SER A 380 11.95 0.19 3.79
C SER A 380 13.09 -0.80 3.58
N VAL A 381 12.79 -1.90 2.91
CA VAL A 381 13.73 -3.00 2.68
C VAL A 381 13.75 -3.39 1.22
N ASN A 382 14.90 -3.85 0.76
CA ASN A 382 15.06 -4.59 -0.48
C ASN A 382 15.95 -5.80 -0.16
N VAL A 383 15.29 -6.90 0.17
CA VAL A 383 15.91 -8.17 0.57
C VAL A 383 16.76 -8.78 -0.55
N PRO A 384 16.34 -8.77 -1.84
CA PRO A 384 17.21 -9.18 -2.94
C PRO A 384 18.58 -8.50 -2.94
N ASP A 385 18.64 -7.21 -2.59
CA ASP A 385 19.89 -6.43 -2.53
C ASP A 385 20.50 -6.35 -1.11
N ASN A 386 19.98 -7.15 -0.17
CA ASN A 386 20.30 -7.13 1.26
C ASN A 386 20.43 -5.71 1.86
N SER A 387 19.46 -4.86 1.55
CA SER A 387 19.50 -3.44 1.90
C SER A 387 18.30 -2.96 2.70
N ILE A 388 18.59 -2.02 3.59
CA ILE A 388 17.61 -1.32 4.43
C ILE A 388 17.76 0.18 4.14
N THR A 389 16.64 0.89 4.01
CA THR A 389 16.62 2.35 3.94
C THR A 389 15.85 2.89 5.14
N THR A 390 16.33 3.97 5.74
CA THR A 390 15.65 4.62 6.88
C THR A 390 15.56 6.12 6.67
N LEU A 391 14.35 6.67 6.79
CA LEU A 391 14.08 8.11 6.87
C LEU A 391 13.15 8.36 8.06
N SER A 392 13.67 8.79 9.21
CA SER A 392 12.83 9.01 10.39
C SER A 392 11.74 10.06 10.12
N LYS A 393 10.49 9.71 10.42
CA LYS A 393 9.31 10.57 10.31
C LYS A 393 8.61 10.72 11.66
N LEU A 394 9.39 10.72 12.75
CA LEU A 394 8.85 10.89 14.09
C LEU A 394 8.27 12.30 14.27
N PRO A 395 7.02 12.43 14.73
CA PRO A 395 6.46 13.71 15.17
C PRO A 395 7.16 14.18 16.45
N ASN A 396 7.06 15.47 16.75
CA ASN A 396 7.71 16.05 17.93
C ASN A 396 7.21 15.45 19.28
N ASP A 397 6.03 14.83 19.29
CA ASP A 397 5.46 14.15 20.45
C ASP A 397 6.20 12.85 20.83
N ILE A 398 7.03 12.32 19.92
CA ILE A 398 7.77 11.07 20.09
C ILE A 398 9.26 11.39 20.02
N ARG A 399 9.95 11.37 21.17
CA ARG A 399 11.39 11.69 21.18
C ARG A 399 12.22 10.53 20.67
N TYR A 400 11.82 9.29 20.95
CA TYR A 400 12.50 8.13 20.39
C TYR A 400 11.55 6.99 20.09
N LEU A 401 11.94 6.17 19.10
CA LEU A 401 11.26 4.93 18.75
C LEU A 401 12.29 3.89 18.33
N ASN A 402 12.22 2.71 18.93
CA ASN A 402 13.15 1.61 18.72
C ASN A 402 12.39 0.33 18.38
N LEU A 403 12.54 -0.15 17.15
CA LEU A 403 12.05 -1.43 16.66
C LEU A 403 13.09 -2.51 16.94
N LYS A 404 12.75 -3.46 17.81
CA LYS A 404 13.69 -4.46 18.33
C LYS A 404 13.52 -5.80 17.63
N GLU A 405 14.65 -6.40 17.26
CA GLU A 405 14.76 -7.79 16.78
C GLU A 405 13.83 -8.14 15.61
N GLN A 406 13.60 -7.20 14.69
CA GLN A 406 12.77 -7.44 13.52
C GLN A 406 13.49 -8.34 12.51
N LYS A 407 12.77 -9.33 11.98
CA LYS A 407 13.24 -10.09 10.81
C LYS A 407 13.07 -9.27 9.54
N MET A 408 14.14 -9.14 8.76
CA MET A 408 14.16 -8.48 7.46
C MET A 408 15.01 -9.33 6.51
N GLY A 409 14.34 -10.10 5.65
CA GLY A 409 15.00 -11.16 4.90
C GLY A 409 15.64 -12.20 5.82
N ASN A 410 16.90 -12.55 5.57
CA ASN A 410 17.65 -13.49 6.41
C ASN A 410 18.24 -12.84 7.67
N ASN A 411 18.12 -11.53 7.82
CA ASN A 411 18.69 -10.78 8.93
C ASN A 411 17.72 -10.57 10.08
N THR A 412 18.27 -10.42 11.27
CA THR A 412 17.56 -9.88 12.45
C THR A 412 18.17 -8.52 12.78
N VAL A 413 17.36 -7.47 12.84
CA VAL A 413 17.85 -6.11 13.07
C VAL A 413 17.13 -5.40 14.20
N THR A 414 17.81 -4.42 14.78
CA THR A 414 17.19 -3.40 15.65
C THR A 414 17.43 -2.04 15.02
N ILE A 415 16.38 -1.24 14.89
CA ILE A 415 16.43 0.11 14.33
C ILE A 415 15.93 1.09 15.38
N MET A 416 16.68 2.15 15.66
CA MET A 416 16.27 3.18 16.60
C MET A 416 16.40 4.56 15.98
N HIS A 417 15.43 5.41 16.25
CA HIS A 417 15.48 6.84 15.95
C HIS A 417 15.41 7.65 17.24
N PHE A 418 16.16 8.75 17.29
CA PHE A 418 15.94 9.83 18.26
C PHE A 418 15.56 11.10 17.47
N GLY A 419 14.28 11.46 17.54
CA GLY A 419 13.68 12.45 16.66
C GLY A 419 13.93 12.13 15.19
N ARG A 420 14.14 13.18 14.39
CA ARG A 420 14.41 13.09 12.94
C ARG A 420 15.88 13.30 12.57
N GLN A 421 16.77 13.40 13.57
CA GLN A 421 18.18 13.80 13.37
C GLN A 421 19.18 12.71 13.77
N TYR A 422 18.71 11.59 14.32
CA TYR A 422 19.58 10.51 14.74
C TYR A 422 18.92 9.17 14.45
N SER A 423 19.69 8.26 13.88
CA SER A 423 19.28 6.89 13.58
C SER A 423 20.39 5.90 13.94
N SER A 424 20.01 4.69 14.33
CA SER A 424 20.93 3.56 14.46
C SER A 424 20.34 2.28 13.89
N LEU A 425 21.22 1.43 13.36
CA LEU A 425 20.90 0.09 12.89
C LEU A 425 21.88 -0.90 13.51
N SER A 426 21.35 -1.86 14.27
CA SER A 426 22.09 -3.02 14.76
C SER A 426 21.74 -4.24 13.91
N ASN A 427 22.74 -4.84 13.26
CA ASN A 427 22.61 -6.11 12.56
C ASN A 427 22.92 -7.25 13.53
N LEU A 428 21.88 -7.86 14.12
CA LEU A 428 22.02 -8.82 15.21
C LEU A 428 22.34 -10.24 14.71
N GLU A 429 21.80 -10.62 13.56
CA GLU A 429 21.98 -11.94 12.94
C GLU A 429 21.90 -11.78 11.41
N GLY A 430 22.60 -12.62 10.66
CA GLY A 430 22.58 -12.65 9.18
C GLY A 430 23.87 -12.14 8.54
N GLU A 431 23.79 -11.76 7.26
CA GLU A 431 24.91 -11.24 6.47
C GLU A 431 25.07 -9.71 6.63
N ASP A 432 26.14 -9.14 6.07
CA ASP A 432 26.37 -7.70 6.08
C ASP A 432 25.26 -6.96 5.31
N ILE A 433 24.68 -5.92 5.93
CA ILE A 433 23.56 -5.17 5.37
C ILE A 433 24.07 -3.87 4.72
N THR A 434 23.54 -3.55 3.55
CA THR A 434 23.67 -2.21 2.98
C THR A 434 22.62 -1.29 3.59
N TRP A 435 23.05 -0.30 4.37
CA TRP A 435 22.14 0.66 4.99
C TRP A 435 22.20 2.00 4.26
N ASN A 436 21.08 2.37 3.64
CA ASN A 436 20.85 3.68 3.04
C ASN A 436 20.22 4.59 4.10
N ILE A 437 21.05 5.43 4.70
CA ILE A 437 20.65 6.38 5.73
C ILE A 437 20.11 7.63 5.04
N GLN A 438 18.98 8.15 5.52
CA GLN A 438 18.34 9.35 4.98
C GLN A 438 17.90 10.29 6.11
N PHE A 439 18.21 11.58 5.94
CA PHE A 439 17.73 12.66 6.79
C PHE A 439 17.02 13.71 5.96
N GLU A 440 15.84 14.15 6.40
CA GLU A 440 15.10 15.24 5.77
C GLU A 440 15.95 16.52 5.76
N GLY A 441 15.96 17.22 4.63
CA GLY A 441 16.68 18.46 4.44
C GLY A 441 17.99 18.30 3.66
N ILE A 442 18.64 19.43 3.43
CA ILE A 442 19.96 19.51 2.82
C ILE A 442 20.96 19.71 3.96
N HIS A 443 21.84 18.73 4.14
CA HIS A 443 22.90 18.73 5.14
C HIS A 443 24.25 18.59 4.45
N ASP A 444 25.24 19.36 4.89
CA ASP A 444 26.58 19.30 4.30
C ASP A 444 27.31 17.98 4.63
N HIS A 445 26.90 17.30 5.70
CA HIS A 445 27.53 16.09 6.21
C HIS A 445 26.55 15.26 7.06
N ILE A 446 26.73 13.94 7.05
CA ILE A 446 26.08 12.99 7.99
C ILE A 446 27.19 12.32 8.78
N ALA A 447 27.19 12.50 10.10
CA ALA A 447 28.17 11.89 10.99
C ALA A 447 27.82 10.43 11.26
N VAL A 448 28.69 9.51 10.82
CA VAL A 448 28.57 8.07 10.98
C VAL A 448 29.67 7.55 11.91
N ASP A 449 29.31 6.69 12.87
CA ASP A 449 30.24 6.14 13.86
C ASP A 449 31.09 4.95 13.38
N ILE A 450 31.64 5.06 12.16
CA ILE A 450 32.57 4.08 11.60
C ILE A 450 33.96 4.73 11.56
N ASP A 451 34.92 4.13 12.26
CA ASP A 451 36.31 4.63 12.32
C ASP A 451 36.90 4.79 10.92
N GLY A 452 37.29 6.03 10.59
CA GLY A 452 37.90 6.38 9.29
C GLY A 452 36.94 6.39 8.11
N PHE A 453 35.63 6.37 8.35
CA PHE A 453 34.64 6.53 7.29
C PHE A 453 34.60 7.98 6.80
N ASP A 454 34.81 8.16 5.50
CA ASP A 454 34.78 9.44 4.79
C ASP A 454 33.91 9.26 3.54
N GLY A 455 32.60 9.10 3.77
CA GLY A 455 31.61 8.90 2.72
C GLY A 455 31.00 10.21 2.25
N GLU A 456 30.81 10.35 0.95
CA GLU A 456 30.13 11.52 0.37
C GLU A 456 28.61 11.41 0.56
N CYS A 457 28.00 12.50 1.00
CA CYS A 457 26.55 12.64 1.07
C CYS A 457 25.97 12.99 -0.31
N GLU A 458 24.81 12.43 -0.62
CA GLU A 458 24.03 12.75 -1.82
C GLU A 458 22.71 13.42 -1.42
N VAL A 459 22.33 14.51 -2.09
CA VAL A 459 20.99 15.11 -1.91
C VAL A 459 20.04 14.53 -2.96
N LYS A 460 18.97 13.89 -2.51
CA LYS A 460 17.85 13.41 -3.35
C LYS A 460 16.59 14.21 -3.07
N TYR A 461 15.66 14.19 -4.02
CA TYR A 461 14.33 14.74 -3.82
C TYR A 461 13.32 13.59 -3.77
N ILE A 462 12.76 13.34 -2.58
CA ILE A 462 11.73 12.33 -2.39
C ILE A 462 10.38 13.06 -2.36
N ASN A 463 9.57 12.86 -3.39
CA ASN A 463 8.25 13.47 -3.54
C ASN A 463 8.26 15.00 -3.34
N GLY A 464 9.31 15.67 -3.84
CA GLY A 464 9.50 17.12 -3.79
C GLY A 464 10.21 17.65 -2.54
N ALA A 465 10.49 16.81 -1.54
CA ALA A 465 11.25 17.19 -0.35
C ALA A 465 12.73 16.79 -0.50
N PRO A 466 13.68 17.68 -0.18
CA PRO A 466 15.10 17.34 -0.18
C PRO A 466 15.42 16.38 0.97
N VAL A 467 16.26 15.40 0.69
CA VAL A 467 16.71 14.37 1.64
C VAL A 467 18.20 14.14 1.41
N THR A 468 19.00 14.31 2.46
CA THR A 468 20.43 14.00 2.43
C THR A 468 20.61 12.54 2.76
N CYS A 469 21.36 11.84 1.91
CA CYS A 469 21.52 10.40 1.91
C CYS A 469 23.00 10.04 2.09
N ILE A 470 23.26 8.94 2.80
CA ILE A 470 24.57 8.29 2.81
C ILE A 470 24.39 6.78 2.91
N THR A 471 25.25 6.01 2.25
CA THR A 471 25.18 4.55 2.25
C THR A 471 26.37 3.97 2.99
N VAL A 472 26.11 3.02 3.90
CA VAL A 472 27.12 2.35 4.72
C VAL A 472 26.88 0.85 4.75
N THR A 473 27.91 0.08 5.11
CA THR A 473 27.78 -1.35 5.37
C THR A 473 27.68 -1.59 6.88
N VAL A 474 26.60 -2.21 7.34
CA VAL A 474 26.44 -2.65 8.73
C VAL A 474 26.79 -4.13 8.83
N LYS A 475 28.00 -4.41 9.32
CA LYS A 475 28.51 -5.77 9.45
C LYS A 475 27.65 -6.62 10.39
N ALA A 476 27.64 -7.92 10.16
CA ALA A 476 27.02 -8.86 11.09
C ALA A 476 27.51 -8.65 12.53
N ASN A 477 26.60 -8.67 13.49
CA ASN A 477 26.82 -8.40 14.93
C ASN A 477 27.37 -7.00 15.26
N HIS A 478 27.22 -6.02 14.37
CA HIS A 478 27.63 -4.62 14.63
C HIS A 478 26.44 -3.68 14.68
N THR A 479 26.66 -2.53 15.32
CA THR A 479 25.76 -1.38 15.29
C THR A 479 26.47 -0.24 14.60
N VAL A 480 25.72 0.48 13.76
CA VAL A 480 26.15 1.77 13.21
C VAL A 480 25.12 2.81 13.60
N THR A 481 25.57 4.01 13.90
CA THR A 481 24.77 5.19 14.23
C THR A 481 25.10 6.32 13.26
N ALA A 482 24.10 7.13 12.94
CA ALA A 482 24.21 8.24 12.02
C ALA A 482 23.41 9.44 12.54
N HIS A 483 23.92 10.66 12.35
CA HIS A 483 23.23 11.89 12.74
C HIS A 483 23.62 13.12 11.92
N VAL A 484 22.76 14.13 11.94
CA VAL A 484 22.93 15.46 11.33
C VAL A 484 22.82 16.58 12.34
#